data_AF-A0A081R890-F1
#
_entry.id   AF-A0A081R890-F1
#
_cell.length_a   1.000
_cell.length_b   1.000
_cell.length_c   1.000
_cell.angle_alpha   90.00
_cell.angle_beta   90.00
_cell.angle_gamma   90.00
#
_symmetry.space_group_name_H-M   'P 1'
#
loop_
_entity.id
_entity.type
_entity.pdbx_description
1 polymer ?
#
loop_
_entity_poly.entity_id
_entity_poly.type
_entity_poly.pdbx_seq_one_letter_code
_entity_poly.pdbx_strand_id
1 'polypeptide(L)'
;MIYELLSRRKKKFDRSGVRDVYQYDTVPGKLRVQVQQILIDAIGPQYRVDAYAISGPAHNPEAWEVIHKILCRELGRHRLTDSSYSLHNEGVLNYLGTANAEDFIDALEVCCRVIDITIGKWNSGQLQMHGVKQDSASALQEINYRLKESALGYEYADGQMIRMDSEYTHEELIKPALVLLSGKHFEGAQEEFLDAHKEYRAGNYQKAIVSCAKSFESALKVVCKIKGWPYEKGARASDLLRRVRSEGLWPDYLDGSFDQLLATLTSGLPKVRNDAGAHGQGPERRTVPPYVAAYALQLCAAKIKLIAAAAE
;
A
#
# COMPACT_ATOMS: atom_id res chain seq x y z
N MET A 1 11.67 19.97 3.27
CA MET A 1 12.96 19.22 3.21
C MET A 1 12.94 18.15 4.30
N ILE A 2 13.05 16.87 3.94
CA ILE A 2 12.92 15.78 4.92
C ILE A 2 14.29 15.50 5.55
N TYR A 3 14.46 15.87 6.82
CA TYR A 3 15.68 15.56 7.55
C TYR A 3 15.66 14.13 8.11
N GLU A 4 16.67 13.34 7.77
CA GLU A 4 16.86 12.01 8.35
C GLU A 4 17.59 12.11 9.69
N LEU A 5 16.83 11.97 10.78
CA LEU A 5 17.38 11.90 12.13
C LEU A 5 18.07 10.55 12.39
N LEU A 6 19.03 10.52 13.32
CA LEU A 6 19.71 9.28 13.73
C LEU A 6 18.72 8.19 14.17
N SER A 7 17.67 8.57 14.91
CA SER A 7 16.61 7.66 15.34
C SER A 7 15.79 7.09 14.17
N ARG A 8 15.64 7.87 13.07
CA ARG A 8 15.01 7.39 11.83
C ARG A 8 15.90 6.37 11.12
N ARG A 9 17.20 6.65 11.00
CA ARG A 9 18.17 5.71 10.40
C ARG A 9 18.24 4.39 11.16
N LYS A 10 18.29 4.44 12.51
CA LYS A 10 18.24 3.25 13.36
C LYS A 10 16.95 2.45 13.15
N LYS A 11 15.78 3.11 13.17
CA LYS A 11 14.51 2.44 12.88
C LYS A 11 14.44 1.84 11.48
N LYS A 12 15.02 2.48 10.45
CA LYS A 12 15.10 1.89 9.09
C LYS A 12 15.98 0.63 9.08
N PHE A 13 17.08 0.63 9.82
CA PHE A 13 17.96 -0.53 9.97
C PHE A 13 17.26 -1.67 10.72
N ASP A 14 16.60 -1.38 11.85
CA ASP A 14 15.86 -2.36 12.66
C ASP A 14 14.57 -2.87 11.97
N ARG A 15 14.00 -2.08 11.05
CA ARG A 15 12.78 -2.40 10.28
C ARG A 15 13.06 -2.92 8.87
N SER A 16 14.31 -3.20 8.51
CA SER A 16 14.72 -3.69 7.18
C SER A 16 14.15 -5.07 6.77
N GLY A 17 13.15 -5.59 7.50
CA GLY A 17 12.27 -6.70 7.12
C GLY A 17 10.91 -6.72 7.81
N VAL A 18 10.44 -5.60 8.41
CA VAL A 18 9.24 -5.57 9.27
C VAL A 18 8.25 -4.44 8.88
N ARG A 19 7.18 -4.87 8.20
CA ARG A 19 5.83 -4.29 7.96
C ARG A 19 5.54 -3.61 6.60
N ASP A 20 4.84 -4.37 5.76
CA ASP A 20 3.82 -3.94 4.77
C ASP A 20 2.41 -3.85 5.42
N VAL A 21 2.33 -3.69 6.75
CA VAL A 21 1.04 -3.58 7.44
C VAL A 21 0.77 -2.10 7.65
N TYR A 22 -0.04 -1.54 6.75
CA TYR A 22 -0.66 -0.25 6.96
C TYR A 22 -1.70 -0.35 8.08
N GLN A 23 -1.91 0.74 8.80
CA GLN A 23 -3.02 0.93 9.73
C GLN A 23 -3.95 2.01 9.18
N TYR A 24 -5.21 1.98 9.61
CA TYR A 24 -6.25 2.89 9.09
C TYR A 24 -7.07 3.54 10.22
N ASP A 25 -7.17 2.89 11.39
CA ASP A 25 -8.06 3.34 12.47
C ASP A 25 -7.42 4.33 13.44
N THR A 26 -6.10 4.55 13.35
CA THR A 26 -5.37 5.39 14.30
C THR A 26 -4.35 6.26 13.59
N VAL A 27 -4.47 7.57 13.78
CA VAL A 27 -3.53 8.56 13.27
C VAL A 27 -2.54 8.92 14.38
N PRO A 28 -1.23 8.60 14.24
CA PRO A 28 -0.25 8.89 15.28
C PRO A 28 -0.16 10.39 15.59
N GLY A 29 -0.10 10.77 16.86
CA GLY A 29 0.00 12.19 17.26
C GLY A 29 1.18 12.92 16.61
N LYS A 30 2.32 12.21 16.40
CA LYS A 30 3.46 12.74 15.65
C LYS A 30 3.08 13.14 14.21
N LEU A 31 2.32 12.29 13.51
CA LEU A 31 1.90 12.56 12.14
C LEU A 31 1.00 13.79 12.07
N ARG A 32 0.06 13.94 13.01
CA ARG A 32 -0.83 15.12 13.09
C ARG A 32 -0.05 16.43 13.16
N VAL A 33 0.93 16.50 14.06
CA VAL A 33 1.79 17.68 14.20
C VAL A 33 2.62 17.94 12.94
N GLN A 34 3.17 16.89 12.33
CA GLN A 34 3.94 17.04 11.09
C GLN A 34 3.07 17.57 9.94
N VAL A 35 1.86 17.04 9.79
CA VAL A 35 0.89 17.51 8.79
C VAL A 35 0.53 18.98 9.05
N GLN A 36 0.18 19.35 10.28
CA GLN A 36 -0.12 20.75 10.62
C GLN A 36 1.01 21.72 10.22
N GLN A 37 2.27 21.35 10.49
CA GLN A 37 3.43 22.17 10.09
C GLN A 37 3.58 22.28 8.58
N ILE A 38 3.45 21.17 7.85
CA ILE A 38 3.51 21.17 6.38
C ILE A 38 2.40 22.04 5.80
N LEU A 39 1.18 21.96 6.33
CA LEU A 39 0.05 22.76 5.87
C LEU A 39 0.28 24.26 6.10
N ILE A 40 0.87 24.66 7.23
CA ILE A 40 1.24 26.06 7.47
C ILE A 40 2.26 26.56 6.45
N ASP A 41 3.28 25.76 6.14
CA ASP A 41 4.34 26.15 5.20
C ASP A 41 3.86 26.10 3.73
N ALA A 42 2.93 25.21 3.39
CA ALA A 42 2.39 25.04 2.03
C ALA A 42 1.22 26.00 1.72
N ILE A 43 0.37 26.27 2.71
CA ILE A 43 -0.79 27.18 2.55
C ILE A 43 -0.39 28.62 2.85
N GLY A 44 0.56 28.84 3.74
CA GLY A 44 0.89 30.15 4.27
C GLY A 44 0.16 30.40 5.60
N PRO A 45 0.72 31.22 6.49
CA PRO A 45 0.18 31.44 7.82
C PRO A 45 -1.10 32.30 7.76
N GLN A 46 -1.90 32.24 8.82
CA GLN A 46 -2.94 33.24 9.11
C GLN A 46 -2.71 33.74 10.52
N TYR A 47 -2.71 35.06 10.68
CA TYR A 47 -2.58 35.74 11.96
C TYR A 47 -3.60 36.87 12.04
N ARG A 48 -3.86 37.36 13.25
CA ARG A 48 -4.70 38.55 13.46
C ARG A 48 -3.94 39.77 13.00
N VAL A 49 -4.48 40.45 11.99
CA VAL A 49 -3.95 41.75 11.56
C VAL A 49 -4.34 42.79 12.61
N ASP A 50 -3.36 43.46 13.20
CA ASP A 50 -3.61 44.62 14.05
C ASP A 50 -4.11 45.77 13.17
N ALA A 51 -5.26 46.35 13.53
CA ALA A 51 -5.90 47.44 12.80
C ALA A 51 -5.01 48.69 12.68
N TYR A 52 -3.99 48.81 13.53
CA TYR A 52 -3.03 49.92 13.53
C TYR A 52 -1.70 49.60 12.83
N ALA A 53 -1.50 48.38 12.33
CA ALA A 53 -0.27 48.01 11.64
C ALA A 53 -0.24 48.55 10.20
N ILE A 54 0.76 49.37 9.89
CA ILE A 54 1.00 49.96 8.56
C ILE A 54 1.38 48.88 7.52
N SER A 55 1.99 47.79 7.98
CA SER A 55 2.30 46.61 7.19
C SER A 55 2.29 45.38 8.10
N GLY A 56 1.56 44.34 7.71
CA GLY A 56 1.59 43.04 8.36
C GLY A 56 2.61 42.10 7.70
N PRO A 57 2.90 40.94 8.34
CA PRO A 57 3.58 39.84 7.66
C PRO A 57 2.84 39.37 6.39
N ALA A 58 3.34 38.35 5.72
CA ALA A 58 2.58 37.68 4.67
C ALA A 58 1.56 36.71 5.31
N HIS A 59 0.29 36.72 4.87
CA HIS A 59 -0.74 35.77 5.32
C HIS A 59 -1.69 35.32 4.21
N ASN A 60 -2.40 34.22 4.45
CA ASN A 60 -3.35 33.62 3.51
C ASN A 60 -4.70 33.26 4.17
N PRO A 61 -5.48 34.24 4.64
CA PRO A 61 -6.74 33.98 5.30
C PRO A 61 -7.78 33.37 4.36
N GLU A 62 -7.73 33.70 3.06
CA GLU A 62 -8.70 33.25 2.06
C GLU A 62 -8.62 31.73 1.85
N ALA A 63 -7.42 31.15 1.71
CA ALA A 63 -7.29 29.70 1.54
C ALA A 63 -7.78 28.94 2.78
N TRP A 64 -7.46 29.42 3.98
CA TRP A 64 -7.93 28.81 5.23
C TRP A 64 -9.45 28.95 5.41
N GLU A 65 -10.03 30.09 5.02
CA GLU A 65 -11.48 30.27 5.03
C GLU A 65 -12.18 29.29 4.08
N VAL A 66 -11.65 29.07 2.88
CA VAL A 66 -12.19 28.09 1.92
C VAL A 66 -12.17 26.70 2.52
N ILE A 67 -11.03 26.26 3.07
CA ILE A 67 -10.90 24.93 3.71
C ILE A 67 -11.90 24.80 4.86
N HIS A 68 -11.93 25.78 5.76
CA HIS A 68 -12.84 25.77 6.91
C HIS A 68 -14.30 25.68 6.47
N LYS A 69 -14.72 26.47 5.46
CA LYS A 69 -16.09 26.44 4.93
C LYS A 69 -16.45 25.11 4.28
N ILE A 70 -15.53 24.50 3.53
CA ILE A 70 -15.75 23.17 2.94
C ILE A 70 -15.97 22.16 4.07
N LEU A 71 -15.05 22.06 5.03
CA LEU A 71 -15.15 21.11 6.13
C LEU A 71 -16.42 21.31 6.97
N CYS A 72 -16.78 22.55 7.29
CA CYS A 72 -18.03 22.83 8.00
C CYS A 72 -19.27 22.33 7.24
N ARG A 73 -19.30 22.48 5.91
CA ARG A 73 -20.43 22.02 5.08
C ARG A 73 -20.50 20.51 5.02
N GLU A 74 -19.38 19.85 4.71
CA GLU A 74 -19.35 18.38 4.58
C GLU A 74 -19.62 17.68 5.92
N LEU A 75 -19.12 18.24 7.03
CA LEU A 75 -19.34 17.69 8.38
C LEU A 75 -20.67 18.12 9.02
N GLY A 76 -21.45 18.97 8.35
CA GLY A 76 -22.70 19.52 8.91
C GLY A 76 -22.51 20.35 10.18
N ARG A 77 -21.36 21.03 10.34
CA ARG A 77 -21.02 21.83 11.54
C ARG A 77 -21.06 23.32 11.25
N HIS A 78 -21.55 24.10 12.21
CA HIS A 78 -21.48 25.57 12.13
C HIS A 78 -20.03 26.10 12.20
N ARG A 79 -19.16 25.43 12.97
CA ARG A 79 -17.75 25.79 13.18
C ARG A 79 -16.91 24.54 13.47
N LEU A 80 -15.61 24.60 13.19
CA LEU A 80 -14.65 23.54 13.57
C LEU A 80 -14.10 23.68 14.99
N THR A 81 -14.31 24.83 15.64
CA THR A 81 -13.95 25.07 17.05
C THR A 81 -15.10 25.65 17.83
N ASP A 82 -15.06 25.44 19.16
CA ASP A 82 -16.03 26.02 20.09
C ASP A 82 -15.80 27.52 20.33
N SER A 83 -14.59 28.02 20.04
CA SER A 83 -14.26 29.43 20.23
C SER A 83 -14.73 30.26 19.04
N SER A 84 -15.65 31.19 19.30
CA SER A 84 -16.14 32.12 18.28
C SER A 84 -15.07 33.07 17.72
N TYR A 85 -13.93 33.15 18.40
CA TYR A 85 -12.79 34.00 18.09
C TYR A 85 -11.64 33.26 17.40
N SER A 86 -11.73 31.94 17.18
CA SER A 86 -10.66 31.21 16.48
C SER A 86 -10.52 31.67 15.03
N LEU A 87 -9.27 31.78 14.59
CA LEU A 87 -8.97 31.97 13.17
C LEU A 87 -9.32 30.70 12.38
N HIS A 88 -9.54 30.84 11.07
CA HIS A 88 -9.89 29.69 10.22
C HIS A 88 -8.78 28.63 10.22
N ASN A 89 -7.51 29.03 10.13
CA ASN A 89 -6.38 28.12 10.23
C ASN A 89 -6.33 27.39 11.59
N GLU A 90 -6.50 28.10 12.70
CA GLU A 90 -6.52 27.50 14.04
C GLU A 90 -7.60 26.43 14.14
N GLY A 91 -8.78 26.68 13.56
CA GLY A 91 -9.86 25.70 13.56
C GLY A 91 -9.57 24.46 12.74
N VAL A 92 -9.06 24.62 11.52
CA VAL A 92 -8.68 23.49 10.68
C VAL A 92 -7.54 22.68 11.32
N LEU A 93 -6.51 23.35 11.84
CA LEU A 93 -5.36 22.69 12.45
C LEU A 93 -5.76 21.96 13.75
N ASN A 94 -6.59 22.56 14.60
CA ASN A 94 -7.08 21.90 15.81
C ASN A 94 -7.95 20.69 15.48
N TYR A 95 -8.79 20.79 14.44
CA TYR A 95 -9.58 19.67 13.95
C TYR A 95 -8.68 18.50 13.51
N LEU A 96 -7.66 18.76 12.68
CA LEU A 96 -6.65 17.75 12.31
C LEU A 96 -5.90 17.17 13.53
N GLY A 97 -5.78 17.92 14.62
CA GLY A 97 -5.15 17.48 15.86
C GLY A 97 -5.98 16.48 16.67
N THR A 98 -7.32 16.54 16.55
CA THR A 98 -8.25 15.88 17.49
C THR A 98 -9.27 14.95 16.83
N ALA A 99 -9.51 15.10 15.53
CA ALA A 99 -10.43 14.30 14.73
C ALA A 99 -10.14 12.80 14.82
N ASN A 100 -11.16 11.95 14.63
CA ASN A 100 -10.95 10.51 14.43
C ASN A 100 -10.17 10.25 13.12
N ALA A 101 -9.85 8.99 12.81
CA ALA A 101 -9.00 8.69 11.66
C ALA A 101 -9.63 9.03 10.31
N GLU A 102 -10.93 8.77 10.16
CA GLU A 102 -11.71 9.05 8.94
C GLU A 102 -11.80 10.57 8.71
N ASP A 103 -12.29 11.30 9.70
CA ASP A 103 -12.39 12.76 9.70
C ASP A 103 -11.02 13.45 9.48
N PHE A 104 -9.93 12.85 9.97
CA PHE A 104 -8.58 13.34 9.73
C PHE A 104 -8.18 13.22 8.26
N ILE A 105 -8.49 12.09 7.62
CA ILE A 105 -8.17 11.86 6.21
C ILE A 105 -9.01 12.78 5.32
N ASP A 106 -10.30 12.96 5.61
CA ASP A 106 -11.17 13.89 4.89
C ASP A 106 -10.65 15.32 4.99
N ALA A 107 -10.30 15.77 6.20
CA ALA A 107 -9.74 17.09 6.42
C ALA A 107 -8.39 17.28 5.72
N LEU A 108 -7.56 16.24 5.69
CA LEU A 108 -6.28 16.26 4.99
C LEU A 108 -6.48 16.30 3.47
N GLU A 109 -7.45 15.56 2.92
CA GLU A 109 -7.77 15.61 1.48
C GLU A 109 -8.14 17.01 1.05
N VAL A 110 -9.06 17.67 1.77
CA VAL A 110 -9.49 19.03 1.44
C VAL A 110 -8.30 19.99 1.44
N CYS A 111 -7.42 19.87 2.44
CA CYS A 111 -6.19 20.67 2.48
C CYS A 111 -5.27 20.40 1.28
N CYS A 112 -5.02 19.13 0.96
CA CYS A 112 -4.19 18.73 -0.19
C CYS A 112 -4.77 19.25 -1.51
N ARG A 113 -6.09 19.18 -1.70
CA ARG A 113 -6.76 19.70 -2.89
C ARG A 113 -6.62 21.21 -3.04
N VAL A 114 -6.66 21.97 -1.95
CA VAL A 114 -6.39 23.42 -2.00
C VAL A 114 -4.93 23.70 -2.33
N ILE A 115 -3.99 22.95 -1.77
CA ILE A 115 -2.56 23.03 -2.10
C ILE A 115 -2.33 22.75 -3.59
N ASP A 116 -2.96 21.70 -4.13
CA ASP A 116 -2.81 21.24 -5.50
C ASP A 116 -3.45 22.21 -6.50
N ILE A 117 -4.75 22.50 -6.34
CA ILE A 117 -5.56 23.16 -7.36
C ILE A 117 -5.50 24.69 -7.27
N THR A 118 -5.36 25.24 -6.05
CA THR A 118 -5.34 26.69 -5.83
C THR A 118 -3.91 27.19 -5.77
N ILE A 119 -3.12 26.66 -4.84
CA ILE A 119 -1.76 27.15 -4.57
C ILE A 119 -0.78 26.70 -5.65
N GLY A 120 -0.97 25.50 -6.22
CA GLY A 120 -0.18 25.01 -7.34
C GLY A 120 -0.25 25.88 -8.61
N LYS A 121 -1.25 26.78 -8.71
CA LYS A 121 -1.40 27.74 -9.82
C LYS A 121 -0.76 29.11 -9.54
N TRP A 122 -0.26 29.35 -8.33
CA TRP A 122 0.31 30.63 -7.96
C TRP A 122 1.72 30.80 -8.53
N ASN A 123 2.00 32.01 -9.02
CA ASN A 123 3.35 32.40 -9.39
C ASN A 123 4.19 32.78 -8.15
N SER A 124 5.50 32.96 -8.33
CA SER A 124 6.43 33.28 -7.24
C SER A 124 6.06 34.52 -6.43
N GLY A 125 5.46 35.54 -7.05
CA GLY A 125 5.02 36.75 -6.35
C GLY A 125 3.82 36.50 -5.45
N GLN A 126 2.85 35.69 -5.92
CA GLN A 126 1.69 35.28 -5.12
C GLN A 126 2.11 34.40 -3.94
N LEU A 127 3.04 33.44 -4.16
CA LEU A 127 3.59 32.61 -3.09
C LEU A 127 4.24 33.46 -1.99
N GLN A 128 5.04 34.47 -2.39
CA GLN A 128 5.68 35.39 -1.45
C GLN A 128 4.66 36.25 -0.69
N MET A 129 3.66 36.82 -1.39
CA MET A 129 2.62 37.65 -0.81
C MET A 129 1.80 36.92 0.25
N HIS A 130 1.54 35.63 0.03
CA HIS A 130 0.76 34.78 0.94
C HIS A 130 1.61 34.03 1.97
N GLY A 131 2.94 34.21 1.95
CA GLY A 131 3.84 33.64 2.95
C GLY A 131 4.04 32.14 2.83
N VAL A 132 3.84 31.59 1.62
CA VAL A 132 4.10 30.19 1.31
C VAL A 132 5.61 29.95 1.33
N LYS A 133 6.05 28.97 2.12
CA LYS A 133 7.46 28.60 2.32
C LYS A 133 7.84 27.29 1.63
N GLN A 134 6.85 26.47 1.29
CA GLN A 134 7.02 25.20 0.60
C GLN A 134 6.10 25.17 -0.62
N ASP A 135 6.66 24.89 -1.80
CA ASP A 135 5.87 24.78 -3.02
C ASP A 135 4.91 23.57 -2.96
N SER A 136 3.85 23.64 -3.76
CA SER A 136 2.77 22.65 -3.75
C SER A 136 3.27 21.22 -3.98
N ALA A 137 4.12 21.00 -4.98
CA ALA A 137 4.64 19.66 -5.29
C ALA A 137 5.48 19.09 -4.14
N SER A 138 6.40 19.88 -3.58
CA SER A 138 7.21 19.49 -2.43
C SER A 138 6.37 19.22 -1.19
N ALA A 139 5.29 19.98 -0.96
CA ALA A 139 4.40 19.78 0.19
C ALA A 139 3.62 18.47 0.07
N LEU A 140 2.99 18.20 -1.08
CA LEU A 140 2.24 16.97 -1.32
C LEU A 140 3.15 15.73 -1.25
N GLN A 141 4.36 15.82 -1.82
CA GLN A 141 5.36 14.76 -1.70
C GLN A 141 5.75 14.50 -0.24
N GLU A 142 5.92 15.56 0.55
CA GLU A 142 6.25 15.42 1.96
C GLU A 142 5.09 14.79 2.76
N ILE A 143 3.84 15.21 2.50
CA ILE A 143 2.64 14.61 3.12
C ILE A 143 2.59 13.10 2.84
N ASN A 144 2.68 12.68 1.57
CA ASN A 144 2.70 11.27 1.19
C ASN A 144 3.84 10.50 1.87
N TYR A 145 5.03 11.11 1.95
CA TYR A 145 6.13 10.53 2.70
C TYR A 145 5.81 10.35 4.20
N ARG A 146 5.14 11.32 4.84
CA ARG A 146 4.78 11.25 6.27
C ARG A 146 3.72 10.18 6.54
N LEU A 147 2.73 10.03 5.66
CA LEU A 147 1.72 8.98 5.72
C LEU A 147 2.39 7.61 5.68
N LYS A 148 3.26 7.40 4.68
CA LYS A 148 4.05 6.17 4.52
C LYS A 148 4.99 5.90 5.70
N GLU A 149 5.73 6.91 6.19
CA GLU A 149 6.62 6.77 7.36
C GLU A 149 5.86 6.35 8.62
N SER A 150 4.60 6.78 8.73
CA SER A 150 3.72 6.48 9.87
C SER A 150 2.92 5.20 9.69
N ALA A 151 3.12 4.49 8.57
CA ALA A 151 2.33 3.33 8.16
C ALA A 151 0.81 3.62 8.09
N LEU A 152 0.41 4.87 7.86
CA LEU A 152 -0.99 5.21 7.58
C LEU A 152 -1.23 4.99 6.09
N GLY A 153 -2.09 4.03 5.73
CA GLY A 153 -2.23 3.51 4.38
C GLY A 153 -3.01 4.42 3.42
N TYR A 154 -2.62 5.68 3.30
CA TYR A 154 -3.22 6.62 2.35
C TYR A 154 -2.13 7.34 1.57
N GLU A 155 -2.44 7.69 0.33
CA GLU A 155 -1.60 8.49 -0.57
C GLU A 155 -2.47 9.50 -1.30
N TYR A 156 -2.08 10.77 -1.29
CA TYR A 156 -2.71 11.78 -2.15
C TYR A 156 -2.18 11.63 -3.58
N ALA A 157 -3.06 11.30 -4.52
CA ALA A 157 -2.75 11.19 -5.93
C ALA A 157 -3.98 11.55 -6.78
N ASP A 158 -3.75 12.15 -7.95
CA ASP A 158 -4.79 12.50 -8.92
C ASP A 158 -5.98 13.30 -8.33
N GLY A 159 -5.69 14.22 -7.40
CA GLY A 159 -6.70 15.11 -6.84
C GLY A 159 -7.51 14.56 -5.66
N GLN A 160 -7.17 13.37 -5.14
CA GLN A 160 -7.90 12.70 -4.06
C GLN A 160 -6.96 11.89 -3.14
N MET A 161 -7.41 11.58 -1.92
CA MET A 161 -6.75 10.63 -1.04
C MET A 161 -7.14 9.21 -1.44
N ILE A 162 -6.15 8.45 -1.89
CA ILE A 162 -6.31 7.05 -2.28
C ILE A 162 -5.88 6.18 -1.11
N ARG A 163 -6.76 5.26 -0.68
CA ARG A 163 -6.41 4.23 0.29
C ARG A 163 -5.41 3.26 -0.36
N MET A 164 -4.24 3.15 0.24
CA MET A 164 -3.16 2.26 -0.18
C MET A 164 -3.44 0.86 0.36
N ASP A 165 -4.15 0.07 -0.42
CA ASP A 165 -4.60 -1.25 0.00
C ASP A 165 -3.56 -2.34 -0.27
N SER A 166 -2.54 -2.44 0.59
CA SER A 166 -1.90 -3.76 0.82
C SER A 166 -2.88 -4.72 1.51
N GLU A 167 -3.87 -4.16 2.22
CA GLU A 167 -4.93 -4.89 2.93
C GLU A 167 -5.98 -5.47 1.97
N TYR A 168 -6.57 -4.73 1.02
CA TYR A 168 -7.60 -5.31 0.13
C TYR A 168 -7.11 -6.55 -0.64
N THR A 169 -5.87 -6.52 -1.17
CA THR A 169 -5.28 -7.70 -1.81
C THR A 169 -5.01 -8.82 -0.80
N HIS A 170 -4.59 -8.49 0.42
CA HIS A 170 -4.40 -9.49 1.48
C HIS A 170 -5.74 -10.05 2.00
N GLU A 171 -6.80 -9.26 2.06
CA GLU A 171 -8.12 -9.60 2.58
C GLU A 171 -8.98 -10.38 1.59
N GLU A 172 -8.93 -10.07 0.29
CA GLU A 172 -9.75 -10.72 -0.74
C GLU A 172 -9.09 -11.94 -1.40
N LEU A 173 -7.76 -11.95 -1.49
CA LEU A 173 -6.99 -13.01 -2.15
C LEU A 173 -6.21 -13.89 -1.17
N ILE A 174 -5.45 -13.29 -0.24
CA ILE A 174 -4.52 -14.06 0.62
C ILE A 174 -5.23 -14.72 1.82
N LYS A 175 -6.05 -13.98 2.58
CA LYS A 175 -6.81 -14.52 3.72
C LYS A 175 -7.74 -15.66 3.30
N PRO A 176 -8.54 -15.57 2.21
CA PRO A 176 -9.42 -16.66 1.81
C PRO A 176 -8.64 -17.89 1.31
N ALA A 177 -7.51 -17.68 0.62
CA ALA A 177 -6.63 -18.78 0.25
C ALA A 177 -6.05 -19.49 1.49
N LEU A 178 -5.60 -18.74 2.50
CA LEU A 178 -5.10 -19.31 3.75
C LEU A 178 -6.19 -20.00 4.57
N VAL A 179 -7.43 -19.50 4.56
CA VAL A 179 -8.58 -20.14 5.22
C VAL A 179 -8.87 -21.48 4.54
N LEU A 180 -8.94 -21.53 3.21
CA LEU A 180 -9.15 -22.80 2.48
C LEU A 180 -7.98 -23.77 2.72
N LEU A 181 -6.73 -23.28 2.73
CA LEU A 181 -5.56 -24.08 3.04
C LEU A 181 -5.47 -24.52 4.52
N SER A 182 -6.22 -23.88 5.42
CA SER A 182 -6.33 -24.32 6.82
C SER A 182 -7.33 -25.46 7.02
N GLY A 183 -8.04 -25.86 5.95
CA GLY A 183 -8.88 -27.05 5.94
C GLY A 183 -8.07 -28.33 6.16
N LYS A 184 -8.73 -29.37 6.69
CA LYS A 184 -8.11 -30.70 6.85
C LYS A 184 -7.50 -31.11 5.50
N HIS A 185 -6.23 -31.53 5.51
CA HIS A 185 -5.44 -32.04 4.38
C HIS A 185 -4.53 -31.05 3.63
N PHE A 186 -4.63 -29.72 3.80
CA PHE A 186 -3.82 -28.74 3.06
C PHE A 186 -2.60 -28.17 3.81
N GLU A 187 -2.27 -28.69 5.01
CA GLU A 187 -1.23 -28.18 5.91
C GLU A 187 0.12 -27.91 5.21
N GLY A 188 0.62 -28.84 4.41
CA GLY A 188 1.89 -28.65 3.69
C GLY A 188 1.85 -27.55 2.64
N ALA A 189 0.74 -27.41 1.92
CA ALA A 189 0.55 -26.31 0.97
C ALA A 189 0.43 -24.95 1.71
N GLN A 190 -0.17 -24.94 2.90
CA GLN A 190 -0.29 -23.77 3.76
C GLN A 190 1.08 -23.30 4.26
N GLU A 191 1.90 -24.20 4.79
CA GLU A 191 3.25 -23.88 5.27
C GLU A 191 4.11 -23.27 4.16
N GLU A 192 4.11 -23.88 2.98
CA GLU A 192 4.86 -23.39 1.81
C GLU A 192 4.37 -22.02 1.33
N PHE A 193 3.07 -21.74 1.45
CA PHE A 193 2.51 -20.43 1.10
C PHE A 193 2.89 -19.35 2.11
N LEU A 194 2.85 -19.68 3.41
CA LEU A 194 3.30 -18.79 4.48
C LEU A 194 4.79 -18.47 4.35
N ASP A 195 5.61 -19.47 3.99
CA ASP A 195 7.03 -19.30 3.70
C ASP A 195 7.26 -18.39 2.47
N ALA A 196 6.43 -18.50 1.43
CA ALA A 196 6.50 -17.59 0.29
C ALA A 196 6.31 -16.12 0.70
N HIS A 197 5.31 -15.84 1.54
CA HIS A 197 5.08 -14.50 2.07
C HIS A 197 6.22 -14.05 3.01
N LYS A 198 6.80 -14.96 3.78
CA LYS A 198 7.96 -14.67 4.64
C LYS A 198 9.18 -14.27 3.81
N GLU A 199 9.50 -15.02 2.76
CA GLU A 199 10.62 -14.73 1.86
C GLU A 199 10.39 -13.43 1.07
N TYR A 200 9.15 -13.16 0.64
CA TYR A 200 8.79 -11.90 -0.01
C TYR A 200 9.06 -10.70 0.92
N ARG A 201 8.60 -10.77 2.18
CA ARG A 201 8.83 -9.73 3.20
C ARG A 201 10.31 -9.54 3.54
N ALA A 202 11.13 -10.57 3.39
CA ALA A 202 12.58 -10.51 3.59
C ALA A 202 13.34 -9.95 2.37
N GLY A 203 12.64 -9.54 1.31
CA GLY A 203 13.25 -9.09 0.05
C GLY A 203 13.84 -10.21 -0.81
N ASN A 204 13.60 -11.48 -0.43
CA ASN A 204 14.10 -12.66 -1.14
C ASN A 204 13.11 -13.08 -2.24
N TYR A 205 12.84 -12.20 -3.19
CA TYR A 205 11.79 -12.34 -4.19
C TYR A 205 11.86 -13.64 -5.01
N GLN A 206 13.06 -14.10 -5.35
CA GLN A 206 13.22 -15.38 -6.06
C GLN A 206 12.78 -16.57 -5.20
N LYS A 207 13.14 -16.57 -3.90
CA LYS A 207 12.72 -17.64 -2.97
C LYS A 207 11.23 -17.60 -2.68
N ALA A 208 10.64 -16.41 -2.67
CA ALA A 208 9.19 -16.24 -2.55
C ALA A 208 8.43 -16.93 -3.70
N ILE A 209 8.89 -16.72 -4.95
CA ILE A 209 8.31 -17.37 -6.14
C ILE A 209 8.48 -18.89 -6.09
N VAL A 210 9.66 -19.38 -5.70
CA VAL A 210 9.90 -20.83 -5.54
C VAL A 210 8.93 -21.44 -4.53
N SER A 211 8.72 -20.77 -3.39
CA SER A 211 7.84 -21.28 -2.33
C SER A 211 6.37 -21.25 -2.75
N CYS A 212 5.95 -20.24 -3.53
CA CYS A 212 4.63 -20.24 -4.18
C CYS A 212 4.44 -21.45 -5.11
N ALA A 213 5.43 -21.75 -5.94
CA ALA A 213 5.34 -22.89 -6.87
C ALA A 213 5.21 -24.23 -6.12
N LYS A 214 5.90 -24.38 -5.00
CA LYS A 214 5.76 -25.55 -4.13
C LYS A 214 4.36 -25.65 -3.54
N SER A 215 3.87 -24.57 -2.93
CA SER A 215 2.53 -24.50 -2.35
C SER A 215 1.44 -24.88 -3.36
N PHE A 216 1.53 -24.35 -4.59
CA PHE A 216 0.59 -24.69 -5.67
C PHE A 216 0.65 -26.17 -6.07
N GLU A 217 1.86 -26.75 -6.18
CA GLU A 217 2.02 -28.18 -6.46
C GLU A 217 1.46 -29.05 -5.34
N SER A 218 1.72 -28.68 -4.08
CA SER A 218 1.19 -29.36 -2.90
C SER A 218 -0.33 -29.30 -2.84
N ALA A 219 -0.94 -28.15 -3.15
CA ALA A 219 -2.38 -28.00 -3.22
C ALA A 219 -2.99 -28.94 -4.28
N LEU A 220 -2.43 -29.00 -5.49
CA LEU A 220 -2.88 -29.92 -6.55
C LEU A 220 -2.81 -31.39 -6.12
N LYS A 221 -1.73 -31.79 -5.43
CA LYS A 221 -1.58 -33.16 -4.89
C LYS A 221 -2.70 -33.49 -3.89
N VAL A 222 -3.06 -32.53 -3.02
CA VAL A 222 -4.16 -32.69 -2.07
C VAL A 222 -5.49 -32.83 -2.81
N VAL A 223 -5.76 -32.01 -3.83
CA VAL A 223 -7.00 -32.13 -4.63
C VAL A 223 -7.11 -33.51 -5.29
N CYS A 224 -6.04 -33.97 -5.95
CA CYS A 224 -6.01 -35.31 -6.53
C CYS A 224 -6.29 -36.41 -5.48
N LYS A 225 -5.74 -36.27 -4.27
CA LYS A 225 -5.99 -37.20 -3.16
C LYS A 225 -7.44 -37.18 -2.70
N ILE A 226 -8.06 -36.00 -2.55
CA ILE A 226 -9.46 -35.84 -2.13
C ILE A 226 -10.41 -36.46 -3.17
N LYS A 227 -10.17 -36.23 -4.46
CA LYS A 227 -11.02 -36.75 -5.55
C LYS A 227 -10.67 -38.20 -5.97
N GLY A 228 -9.65 -38.81 -5.37
CA GLY A 228 -9.22 -40.18 -5.68
C GLY A 228 -8.51 -40.33 -7.04
N TRP A 229 -7.95 -39.26 -7.58
CA TRP A 229 -7.26 -39.26 -8.87
C TRP A 229 -5.79 -39.67 -8.71
N PRO A 230 -5.38 -40.81 -9.30
CA PRO A 230 -3.99 -41.25 -9.21
C PRO A 230 -3.05 -40.32 -9.99
N TYR A 231 -1.84 -40.17 -9.47
CA TYR A 231 -0.73 -39.47 -10.11
C TYR A 231 0.61 -40.14 -9.73
N GLU A 232 1.63 -39.94 -10.55
CA GLU A 232 2.94 -40.56 -10.33
C GLU A 232 3.69 -39.96 -9.13
N LYS A 233 4.46 -40.79 -8.43
CA LYS A 233 5.31 -40.34 -7.32
C LYS A 233 6.40 -39.40 -7.85
N GLY A 234 6.31 -38.11 -7.50
CA GLY A 234 7.21 -37.07 -8.00
C GLY A 234 6.66 -36.24 -9.16
N ALA A 235 5.37 -36.42 -9.51
CA ALA A 235 4.68 -35.59 -10.49
C ALA A 235 4.86 -34.09 -10.16
N ARG A 236 5.23 -33.32 -11.18
CA ARG A 236 5.42 -31.87 -11.09
C ARG A 236 4.08 -31.16 -11.27
N ALA A 237 4.02 -29.88 -10.93
CA ALA A 237 2.83 -29.05 -11.13
C ALA A 237 2.23 -29.14 -12.55
N SER A 238 3.04 -29.23 -13.61
CA SER A 238 2.57 -29.40 -15.00
C SER A 238 1.86 -30.74 -15.25
N ASP A 239 2.34 -31.81 -14.64
CA ASP A 239 1.77 -33.15 -14.82
C ASP A 239 0.46 -33.27 -14.06
N LEU A 240 0.43 -32.72 -12.84
CA LEU A 240 -0.77 -32.61 -12.01
C LEU A 240 -1.84 -31.74 -12.68
N LEU A 241 -1.45 -30.63 -13.31
CA LEU A 241 -2.37 -29.77 -14.05
C LEU A 241 -3.04 -30.49 -15.21
N ARG A 242 -2.25 -31.24 -16.00
CA ARG A 242 -2.80 -32.07 -17.07
C ARG A 242 -3.79 -33.10 -16.54
N ARG A 243 -3.47 -33.69 -15.37
CA ARG A 243 -4.34 -34.68 -14.72
C ARG A 243 -5.67 -34.07 -14.27
N VAL A 244 -5.65 -32.99 -13.48
CA VAL A 244 -6.88 -32.37 -12.98
C VAL A 244 -7.74 -31.78 -14.11
N ARG A 245 -7.10 -31.32 -15.20
CA ARG A 245 -7.78 -30.90 -16.43
C ARG A 245 -8.51 -32.07 -17.09
N SER A 246 -7.84 -33.21 -17.26
CA SER A 246 -8.45 -34.40 -17.89
C SER A 246 -9.65 -34.95 -17.09
N GLU A 247 -9.71 -34.66 -15.80
CA GLU A 247 -10.79 -35.07 -14.90
C GLU A 247 -11.88 -33.99 -14.73
N GLY A 248 -11.74 -32.83 -15.38
CA GLY A 248 -12.76 -31.79 -15.40
C GLY A 248 -12.93 -31.02 -14.09
N LEU A 249 -11.84 -30.79 -13.33
CA LEU A 249 -11.90 -30.04 -12.05
C LEU A 249 -12.47 -28.62 -12.22
N TRP A 250 -12.31 -28.01 -13.40
CA TRP A 250 -12.86 -26.71 -13.76
C TRP A 250 -13.28 -26.66 -15.24
N PRO A 251 -14.06 -25.66 -15.67
CA PRO A 251 -14.45 -25.51 -17.06
C PRO A 251 -13.26 -25.27 -18.01
N ASP A 252 -13.30 -25.87 -19.21
CA ASP A 252 -12.24 -25.83 -20.23
C ASP A 252 -11.73 -24.41 -20.56
N TYR A 253 -12.62 -23.40 -20.50
CA TYR A 253 -12.24 -22.01 -20.80
C TYR A 253 -11.22 -21.41 -19.82
N LEU A 254 -10.98 -22.05 -18.66
CA LEU A 254 -9.98 -21.60 -17.69
C LEU A 254 -8.58 -22.18 -17.90
N ASP A 255 -8.43 -23.16 -18.81
CA ASP A 255 -7.18 -23.92 -18.96
C ASP A 255 -5.95 -23.07 -19.26
N GLY A 256 -6.06 -22.16 -20.23
CA GLY A 256 -4.95 -21.29 -20.61
C GLY A 256 -4.49 -20.37 -19.47
N SER A 257 -5.36 -20.06 -18.51
CA SER A 257 -5.04 -19.22 -17.36
C SER A 257 -4.16 -19.95 -16.32
N PHE A 258 -4.25 -21.29 -16.23
CA PHE A 258 -3.36 -22.07 -15.36
C PHE A 258 -1.97 -22.25 -15.99
N ASP A 259 -1.91 -22.39 -17.31
CA ASP A 259 -0.64 -22.44 -18.04
C ASP A 259 0.12 -21.10 -17.92
N GLN A 260 -0.59 -19.97 -17.91
CA GLN A 260 -0.03 -18.65 -17.62
C GLN A 260 0.56 -18.54 -16.20
N LEU A 261 -0.07 -19.16 -15.19
CA LEU A 261 0.49 -19.20 -13.84
C LEU A 261 1.81 -19.98 -13.83
N LEU A 262 1.85 -21.17 -14.42
CA LEU A 262 3.10 -21.94 -14.53
C LEU A 262 4.19 -21.15 -15.25
N ALA A 263 3.83 -20.51 -16.37
CA ALA A 263 4.75 -19.66 -17.11
C ALA A 263 5.28 -18.53 -16.22
N THR A 264 4.42 -17.84 -15.46
CA THR A 264 4.79 -16.74 -14.55
C THR A 264 5.70 -17.21 -13.41
N LEU A 265 5.35 -18.31 -12.76
CA LEU A 265 6.17 -18.92 -11.70
C LEU A 265 7.52 -19.39 -12.24
N THR A 266 7.57 -19.84 -13.50
CA THR A 266 8.80 -20.35 -14.13
C THR A 266 9.64 -19.23 -14.75
N SER A 267 9.03 -18.16 -15.28
CA SER A 267 9.70 -17.03 -15.94
C SER A 267 10.20 -15.99 -14.94
N GLY A 268 9.53 -15.87 -13.78
CA GLY A 268 10.02 -15.10 -12.62
C GLY A 268 11.21 -15.76 -11.91
N LEU A 269 11.47 -17.03 -12.22
CA LEU A 269 12.76 -17.65 -11.96
C LEU A 269 13.63 -17.38 -13.20
N PRO A 270 14.89 -16.91 -13.06
CA PRO A 270 15.82 -17.04 -14.18
C PRO A 270 15.76 -18.50 -14.65
N LYS A 271 15.90 -18.77 -15.95
CA LYS A 271 15.98 -20.15 -16.49
C LYS A 271 17.18 -20.88 -15.86
N VAL A 272 17.07 -21.33 -14.60
CA VAL A 272 18.11 -22.03 -13.84
C VAL A 272 17.82 -23.52 -13.85
N ARG A 273 17.48 -24.09 -15.02
CA ARG A 273 17.29 -25.54 -15.04
C ARG A 273 17.74 -26.34 -16.24
N ASN A 274 18.17 -25.71 -17.33
CA ASN A 274 18.58 -26.50 -18.50
C ASN A 274 20.05 -26.39 -18.92
N ASP A 275 20.86 -25.41 -18.46
CA ASP A 275 22.26 -25.30 -18.94
C ASP A 275 23.34 -25.18 -17.84
N ALA A 276 23.01 -25.40 -16.57
CA ALA A 276 23.98 -25.32 -15.47
C ALA A 276 24.35 -26.70 -14.93
N GLY A 277 25.05 -27.48 -15.76
CA GLY A 277 25.91 -28.54 -15.25
C GLY A 277 27.09 -27.91 -14.50
N ALA A 278 27.31 -28.35 -13.25
CA ALA A 278 28.56 -28.37 -12.47
C ALA A 278 29.55 -27.17 -12.43
N HIS A 279 29.32 -26.06 -13.14
CA HIS A 279 30.24 -24.93 -13.20
C HIS A 279 29.49 -23.59 -13.13
N GLY A 280 29.81 -22.83 -12.08
CA GLY A 280 29.72 -21.36 -11.94
C GLY A 280 28.53 -20.60 -12.54
N GLN A 281 27.76 -19.92 -11.68
CA GLN A 281 26.87 -18.84 -12.11
C GLN A 281 27.69 -17.75 -12.81
N GLY A 282 27.37 -17.43 -14.07
CA GLY A 282 27.97 -16.32 -14.81
C GLY A 282 27.75 -14.94 -14.14
N PRO A 283 28.38 -13.88 -14.67
CA PRO A 283 28.67 -12.64 -13.93
C PRO A 283 27.48 -11.72 -13.59
N GLU A 284 26.27 -11.98 -14.09
CA GLU A 284 25.10 -11.13 -13.82
C GLU A 284 24.06 -11.84 -12.93
N ARG A 285 23.98 -11.45 -11.65
CA ARG A 285 22.84 -11.81 -10.78
C ARG A 285 21.59 -11.08 -11.28
N ARG A 286 20.75 -11.78 -12.06
CA ARG A 286 19.43 -11.28 -12.46
C ARG A 286 18.53 -11.16 -11.21
N THR A 287 18.11 -9.94 -10.89
CA THR A 287 17.24 -9.64 -9.75
C THR A 287 15.78 -9.63 -10.20
N VAL A 288 14.90 -10.23 -9.39
CA VAL A 288 13.44 -10.20 -9.61
C VAL A 288 12.90 -8.89 -9.02
N PRO A 289 12.20 -8.05 -9.80
CA PRO A 289 11.58 -6.84 -9.25
C PRO A 289 10.50 -7.18 -8.20
N PRO A 290 10.34 -6.37 -7.14
CA PRO A 290 9.33 -6.62 -6.10
C PRO A 290 7.91 -6.78 -6.64
N TYR A 291 7.50 -5.94 -7.60
CA TYR A 291 6.17 -5.99 -8.20
C TYR A 291 5.89 -7.29 -8.96
N VAL A 292 6.92 -7.91 -9.56
CA VAL A 292 6.79 -9.21 -10.25
C VAL A 292 6.57 -10.33 -9.25
N ALA A 293 7.29 -10.30 -8.13
CA ALA A 293 7.10 -11.28 -7.06
C ALA A 293 5.73 -11.11 -6.39
N ALA A 294 5.27 -9.88 -6.17
CA ALA A 294 3.92 -9.60 -5.67
C ALA A 294 2.84 -10.19 -6.59
N TYR A 295 2.96 -9.94 -7.90
CA TYR A 295 2.06 -10.49 -8.90
C TYR A 295 2.03 -12.03 -8.88
N ALA A 296 3.20 -12.68 -8.77
CA ALA A 296 3.28 -14.13 -8.68
C ALA A 296 2.60 -14.69 -7.40
N LEU A 297 2.77 -14.02 -6.25
CA LEU A 297 2.12 -14.40 -4.99
C LEU A 297 0.59 -14.28 -5.10
N GLN A 298 0.10 -13.17 -5.66
CA GLN A 298 -1.34 -12.92 -5.84
C GLN A 298 -1.98 -13.93 -6.78
N LEU A 299 -1.33 -14.21 -7.92
CA LEU A 299 -1.82 -15.19 -8.89
C LEU A 299 -1.84 -16.61 -8.29
N CYS A 300 -0.81 -16.96 -7.51
CA CYS A 300 -0.76 -18.23 -6.78
C CYS A 300 -1.93 -18.36 -5.80
N ALA A 301 -2.19 -17.34 -4.97
CA ALA A 301 -3.32 -17.32 -4.04
C ALA A 301 -4.67 -17.49 -4.75
N ALA A 302 -4.91 -16.74 -5.83
CA ALA A 302 -6.15 -16.82 -6.60
C ALA A 302 -6.42 -18.24 -7.12
N LYS A 303 -5.38 -18.90 -7.64
CA LYS A 303 -5.50 -20.23 -8.22
C LYS A 303 -5.61 -21.31 -7.16
N ILE A 304 -4.87 -21.21 -6.05
CA ILE A 304 -5.03 -22.12 -4.90
C ILE A 304 -6.46 -22.02 -4.35
N LYS A 305 -7.01 -20.81 -4.18
CA LYS A 305 -8.38 -20.58 -3.75
C LYS A 305 -9.38 -21.29 -4.67
N LEU A 306 -9.22 -21.16 -5.99
CA LEU A 306 -10.10 -21.80 -6.97
C LEU A 306 -10.05 -23.32 -6.88
N ILE A 307 -8.85 -23.92 -6.87
CA ILE A 307 -8.73 -25.39 -6.88
C ILE A 307 -9.13 -26.02 -5.55
N ALA A 308 -8.89 -25.35 -4.42
CA ALA A 308 -9.32 -25.81 -3.12
C ALA A 308 -10.85 -25.78 -3.00
N ALA A 309 -11.49 -24.70 -3.47
CA ALA A 309 -12.95 -24.61 -3.50
C ALA A 309 -13.59 -25.64 -4.46
N ALA A 310 -12.95 -25.96 -5.58
CA ALA A 310 -13.42 -27.02 -6.49
C ALA A 310 -13.16 -28.44 -5.95
N ALA A 311 -12.31 -28.57 -4.92
CA ALA A 311 -11.96 -29.86 -4.32
C ALA A 311 -12.97 -30.32 -3.26
N GLU A 312 -13.63 -29.38 -2.58
CA GLU A 312 -14.84 -29.62 -1.77
C GLU A 312 -15.95 -30.30 -2.60
#